data_AF-A0A2V3VAY8-F1
#
_entry.id   AF-A0A2V3VAY8-F1
#
_cell.length_a   1.000
_cell.length_b   1.000
_cell.length_c   1.000
_cell.angle_alpha   90.00
_cell.angle_beta   90.00
_cell.angle_gamma   90.00
#
_symmetry.space_group_name_H-M   'P 1'
#
loop_
_entity.id
_entity.type
_entity.pdbx_description
1 polymer ?
#
loop_
_entity_poly.entity_id
_entity_poly.type
_entity_poly.pdbx_seq_one_letter_code
_entity_poly.pdbx_strand_id
1 'polypeptide(L)'
;MMDIGSTELLMIVIVAIVVIGPKDLPRALYKVGQVIGKAKGMARHFRSGLDAMVREVELEEMEKKWKADNERIMREYAAANPPASPAVTPAPEPSPAMEPLAEQPAAIPAPATPVTEGER
;
A
#
# COMPACT_ATOMS: atom_id res chain seq x y z
N MET A 1 0.17 6.89 -9.78
CA MET A 1 1.05 6.50 -8.66
C MET A 1 0.72 7.38 -7.48
N MET A 2 0.29 6.81 -6.35
CA MET A 2 0.01 7.59 -5.13
C MET A 2 1.32 7.76 -4.38
N ASP A 3 2.14 8.71 -4.83
CA ASP A 3 3.43 9.03 -4.23
C ASP A 3 3.25 9.98 -3.04
N ILE A 4 2.44 9.59 -2.06
CA ILE A 4 2.30 10.32 -0.80
C ILE A 4 3.45 9.86 0.10
N GLY A 5 4.58 10.52 -0.07
CA GLY A 5 5.74 10.38 0.80
C GLY A 5 5.58 11.15 2.12
N SER A 6 6.55 10.98 3.01
CA SER A 6 6.65 11.74 4.26
C SER A 6 6.70 13.26 4.02
N THR A 7 7.38 13.69 2.94
CA THR A 7 7.48 15.10 2.54
C THR A 7 6.14 15.69 2.09
N GLU A 8 5.39 14.98 1.24
CA GLU A 8 4.06 15.40 0.78
C GLU A 8 3.10 15.60 1.96
N LEU A 9 3.10 14.63 2.89
CA LEU A 9 2.28 14.70 4.09
C LEU A 9 2.64 15.91 4.96
N LEU A 10 3.93 16.19 5.14
CA LEU A 10 4.40 17.37 5.89
C LEU A 10 3.92 18.67 5.23
N MET A 11 4.03 18.77 3.90
CA MET A 11 3.57 19.95 3.17
C MET A 11 2.05 20.17 3.34
N ILE A 12 1.25 19.10 3.27
CA ILE A 12 -0.20 19.18 3.51
C ILE A 12 -0.49 19.67 4.93
N VAL A 13 0.22 19.15 5.94
CA VAL A 13 0.05 19.57 7.34
C VAL A 13 0.38 21.05 7.52
N ILE A 14 1.48 21.53 6.93
CA ILE A 14 1.86 22.95 6.98
C ILE A 14 0.77 23.82 6.35
N VAL A 15 0.31 23.47 5.15
CA VAL A 15 -0.75 24.21 4.45
C VAL A 15 -2.04 24.21 5.27
N ALA A 16 -2.42 23.07 5.85
CA ALA A 16 -3.60 22.96 6.70
C ALA A 16 -3.49 23.87 7.95
N ILE A 17 -2.32 23.94 8.58
CA ILE A 17 -2.06 24.85 9.72
C ILE A 17 -2.19 26.31 9.30
N VAL A 18 -1.68 26.69 8.12
CA VAL A 18 -1.74 28.08 7.65
C VAL A 18 -3.17 28.50 7.32
N VAL A 19 -3.93 27.64 6.64
CA VAL A 19 -5.31 27.95 6.21
C VAL A 19 -6.29 27.93 7.37
N ILE A 20 -6.22 26.90 8.22
CA ILE A 20 -7.17 26.71 9.33
C ILE A 20 -6.72 27.47 10.58
N GLY A 21 -5.40 27.58 10.79
CA GLY A 21 -4.79 28.11 11.99
C GLY A 21 -4.25 27.00 12.92
N PRO A 22 -3.10 27.21 13.59
CA PRO A 22 -2.46 26.19 14.44
C PRO A 22 -3.28 25.80 15.67
N LYS A 23 -4.16 26.69 16.16
CA LYS A 23 -5.02 26.43 17.32
C LYS A 23 -6.34 25.76 16.92
N ASP A 24 -6.80 25.99 15.69
CA ASP A 24 -8.08 25.50 15.21
C ASP A 24 -7.97 24.14 14.54
N LEU A 25 -6.83 23.82 13.91
CA LEU A 25 -6.54 22.50 13.36
C LEU A 25 -6.75 21.36 14.37
N PRO A 26 -6.17 21.38 15.60
CA PRO A 26 -6.41 20.31 16.55
C PRO A 26 -7.89 20.22 16.92
N ARG A 27 -8.56 21.36 17.13
CA ARG A 27 -10.01 21.40 17.43
C ARG A 27 -10.85 20.79 16.29
N ALA A 28 -10.47 21.03 15.04
CA ALA A 28 -11.12 20.47 13.85
C ALA A 28 -10.91 18.95 13.75
N LEU A 29 -9.68 18.48 13.97
CA LEU A 29 -9.36 17.04 14.02
C LEU A 29 -10.17 16.34 15.10
N TYR A 30 -10.35 16.94 16.28
CA TYR A 30 -11.21 16.38 17.32
C TYR A 30 -12.67 16.22 16.85
N LYS A 31 -13.24 17.23 16.19
CA LYS A 31 -14.63 17.16 15.69
C LYS A 31 -14.78 16.07 14.63
N VAL A 32 -13.88 16.06 13.64
CA VAL A 32 -13.88 15.04 12.57
C VAL A 32 -13.67 13.65 13.16
N GLY A 33 -12.71 13.50 14.06
CA GLY A 33 -12.42 12.25 14.76
C GLY A 33 -13.61 11.74 15.58
N GLN A 34 -14.36 12.64 16.24
CA GLN A 34 -15.59 12.27 16.94
C GLN A 34 -16.68 11.77 15.99
N VAL A 35 -16.86 12.41 14.83
CA VAL A 35 -17.83 11.97 13.81
C VAL A 35 -17.45 10.60 13.26
N ILE A 36 -16.19 10.43 12.85
CA ILE A 36 -15.66 9.15 12.34
C ILE A 36 -15.75 8.07 13.43
N GLY A 37 -15.42 8.40 14.68
CA GLY A 37 -15.51 7.50 15.82
C GLY A 37 -16.93 7.02 16.10
N LYS A 38 -17.92 7.92 16.05
CA LYS A 38 -19.34 7.60 16.16
C LYS A 38 -19.81 6.72 14.99
N ALA A 39 -19.43 7.07 13.77
CA ALA A 39 -19.75 6.27 12.58
C ALA A 39 -19.17 4.85 12.68
N LYS A 40 -17.92 4.71 13.14
CA LYS A 40 -17.26 3.41 13.38
C LYS A 40 -17.88 2.63 14.53
N GLY A 41 -18.37 3.31 15.58
CA GLY A 41 -19.18 2.69 16.64
C GLY A 41 -20.49 2.15 16.09
N MET A 42 -21.21 2.98 15.32
CA MET A 42 -22.47 2.60 14.69
C MET A 42 -22.28 1.46 13.68
N ALA A 43 -21.21 1.48 12.87
CA ALA A 43 -20.86 0.41 11.93
C ALA A 43 -20.61 -0.93 12.63
N ARG A 44 -20.10 -0.94 13.86
CA ARG A 44 -19.95 -2.18 14.66
C ARG A 44 -21.31 -2.76 15.06
N HIS A 45 -22.28 -1.90 15.39
CA HIS A 45 -23.66 -2.30 15.67
C HIS A 45 -24.41 -2.71 14.40
N PHE A 46 -24.17 -2.01 13.28
CA PHE A 46 -24.68 -2.43 11.98
C PHE A 46 -24.10 -3.76 11.55
N ARG A 47 -22.83 -4.07 11.82
CA ARG A 47 -22.26 -5.38 11.48
C ARG A 47 -22.91 -6.51 12.28
N SER A 48 -23.16 -6.30 13.57
CA SER A 48 -23.85 -7.28 14.41
C SER A 48 -25.34 -7.40 14.07
N GLY A 49 -26.00 -6.31 13.66
CA GLY A 49 -27.37 -6.32 13.14
C GLY A 49 -27.46 -6.89 11.72
N LEU A 50 -26.47 -6.64 10.87
CA LEU A 50 -26.35 -7.25 9.54
C LEU A 50 -26.16 -8.75 9.74
N ASP A 51 -25.19 -9.22 10.53
CA ASP A 51 -24.98 -10.66 10.75
C ASP A 51 -26.24 -11.39 11.25
N ALA A 52 -27.10 -10.71 12.02
CA ALA A 52 -28.41 -11.22 12.44
C ALA A 52 -29.45 -11.20 11.29
N MET A 53 -29.53 -10.14 10.50
CA MET A 53 -30.48 -9.99 9.38
C MET A 53 -30.05 -10.77 8.13
N VAL A 54 -28.75 -10.94 7.92
CA VAL A 54 -28.06 -11.71 6.87
C VAL A 54 -28.31 -13.21 7.03
N ARG A 55 -28.55 -13.67 8.26
CA ARG A 55 -29.06 -15.02 8.51
C ARG A 55 -30.48 -15.20 7.98
N GLU A 56 -31.26 -14.12 7.94
CA GLU A 56 -32.66 -14.07 7.50
C GLU A 56 -32.82 -13.66 6.02
N VAL A 57 -31.81 -13.00 5.43
CA VAL A 57 -31.75 -12.56 4.04
C VAL A 57 -30.60 -13.26 3.33
N GLU A 58 -30.95 -14.25 2.52
CA GLU A 58 -30.10 -15.04 1.62
C GLU A 58 -28.89 -14.27 1.04
N LEU A 59 -27.71 -14.41 1.65
CA LEU A 59 -26.45 -13.90 1.11
C LEU A 59 -26.17 -14.38 -0.32
N GLU A 60 -26.72 -15.53 -0.70
CA GLU A 60 -26.56 -16.10 -2.04
C GLU A 60 -27.12 -15.17 -3.14
N GLU A 61 -28.23 -14.47 -2.92
CA GLU A 61 -28.81 -13.60 -3.96
C GLU A 61 -27.98 -12.32 -4.17
N MET A 62 -27.44 -11.73 -3.09
CA MET A 62 -26.60 -10.54 -3.16
C MET A 62 -25.20 -10.87 -3.71
N GLU A 63 -24.64 -12.02 -3.34
CA GLU A 63 -23.38 -12.50 -3.91
C GLU A 63 -23.52 -12.83 -5.40
N LYS A 64 -24.66 -13.40 -5.82
CA LYS A 64 -24.96 -13.68 -7.23
C LYS A 64 -25.13 -12.41 -8.05
N LYS A 65 -25.79 -11.38 -7.50
CA LYS A 65 -25.90 -10.05 -8.14
C LYS A 65 -24.53 -9.38 -8.26
N TRP A 66 -23.72 -9.41 -7.19
CA TRP A 66 -22.36 -8.86 -7.21
C TRP A 66 -21.44 -9.58 -8.21
N LYS A 67 -21.50 -10.92 -8.28
CA LYS A 67 -20.75 -11.71 -9.27
C LYS A 67 -21.21 -11.42 -10.70
N ALA A 68 -22.52 -11.34 -10.95
CA ALA A 68 -23.05 -11.04 -12.27
C ALA A 68 -22.65 -9.63 -12.75
N ASP A 69 -22.68 -8.65 -11.85
CA ASP A 69 -22.22 -7.29 -12.15
C ASP A 69 -20.72 -7.23 -12.38
N ASN A 70 -19.92 -7.92 -11.55
CA ASN A 70 -18.48 -8.01 -11.74
C ASN A 70 -18.12 -8.71 -13.07
N GLU A 71 -18.84 -9.78 -13.44
CA GLU A 71 -18.64 -10.47 -14.72
C GLU A 71 -19.00 -9.57 -15.91
N ARG A 72 -20.10 -8.80 -15.82
CA ARG A 72 -20.46 -7.82 -16.85
C ARG A 72 -19.39 -6.74 -16.99
N ILE A 73 -18.94 -6.16 -15.87
CA ILE A 73 -17.87 -5.17 -15.86
C ILE A 73 -16.57 -5.75 -16.47
N MET A 74 -16.22 -6.99 -16.13
CA MET A 74 -15.04 -7.66 -16.69
C MET A 74 -15.19 -7.95 -18.18
N ARG A 75 -16.39 -8.32 -18.66
CA ARG A 75 -16.65 -8.50 -20.10
C ARG A 75 -16.60 -7.18 -20.85
N GLU A 76 -17.18 -6.12 -20.30
CA GLU A 76 -17.13 -4.78 -20.90
C GLU A 76 -15.68 -4.25 -20.90
N TYR A 77 -14.94 -4.45 -19.81
CA TYR A 77 -13.54 -4.07 -19.71
C TYR A 77 -12.65 -4.91 -20.65
N ALA A 78 -12.89 -6.22 -20.78
CA ALA A 78 -12.17 -7.09 -21.71
C ALA A 78 -12.54 -6.82 -23.18
N ALA A 79 -13.77 -6.38 -23.45
CA ALA A 79 -14.20 -5.95 -24.79
C ALA A 79 -13.62 -4.58 -25.15
N ALA A 80 -13.49 -3.67 -24.18
CA ALA A 80 -12.88 -2.35 -24.36
C ALA A 80 -11.35 -2.39 -24.37
N ASN A 81 -10.74 -3.34 -23.65
CA ASN A 81 -9.31 -3.65 -23.66
C ASN A 81 -9.13 -5.13 -24.03
N PRO A 82 -9.20 -5.48 -25.33
CA PRO A 82 -8.85 -6.81 -25.77
C PRO A 82 -7.41 -7.10 -25.32
N PRO A 83 -7.12 -8.27 -24.70
CA PRO A 83 -5.75 -8.65 -24.44
C PRO A 83 -5.05 -8.65 -25.78
N ALA A 84 -4.07 -7.76 -25.94
CA ALA A 84 -3.18 -7.79 -27.07
C ALA A 84 -2.67 -9.22 -27.19
N SER A 85 -2.99 -9.86 -28.31
CA SER A 85 -2.56 -11.22 -28.64
C SER A 85 -1.06 -11.38 -28.32
N PRO A 86 -0.60 -12.55 -27.83
CA PRO A 86 0.79 -12.74 -27.45
C PRO A 86 1.66 -12.80 -28.71
N ALA A 87 2.09 -11.65 -29.20
CA ALA A 87 3.18 -11.45 -30.14
C ALA A 87 3.57 -9.98 -29.98
N VAL A 88 4.67 -9.63 -29.32
CA VAL A 88 6.03 -9.96 -29.75
C VAL A 88 6.90 -10.20 -28.53
N THR A 89 7.41 -11.41 -28.35
CA THR A 89 8.72 -11.60 -27.71
C THR A 89 9.75 -10.99 -28.67
N PRO A 90 10.53 -9.95 -28.33
CA PRO A 90 11.82 -9.78 -28.98
C PRO A 90 12.79 -10.68 -28.22
N ALA A 91 12.79 -11.95 -28.57
CA ALA A 91 13.98 -12.78 -28.46
C ALA A 91 14.12 -13.45 -29.83
N PRO A 92 15.31 -13.56 -30.45
CA PRO A 92 16.65 -13.59 -29.85
C PRO A 92 17.66 -12.72 -30.69
N GLU A 93 18.93 -12.48 -30.35
CA GLU A 93 20.07 -13.41 -30.42
C GLU A 93 21.39 -12.73 -29.98
N PRO A 94 22.45 -13.52 -29.68
CA PRO A 94 23.55 -13.18 -28.79
C PRO A 94 24.74 -12.53 -29.51
N SER A 95 25.62 -11.86 -28.75
CA SER A 95 27.10 -11.86 -28.86
C SER A 95 27.72 -10.53 -28.37
N PRO A 96 28.97 -10.48 -27.84
CA PRO A 96 29.85 -11.57 -27.41
C PRO A 96 30.19 -11.51 -25.92
N ALA A 97 30.50 -12.67 -25.36
CA ALA A 97 31.26 -12.76 -24.12
C ALA A 97 32.68 -12.20 -24.32
N MET A 98 33.12 -11.35 -23.38
CA MET A 98 34.50 -11.30 -22.86
C MET A 98 34.34 -10.78 -21.42
N GLU A 99 34.32 -11.63 -20.39
CA GLU A 99 35.48 -12.22 -19.70
C GLU A 99 36.40 -11.18 -19.00
N PRO A 100 36.95 -11.57 -17.84
CA PRO A 100 36.97 -10.78 -16.62
C PRO A 100 38.22 -9.89 -16.54
N LEU A 101 38.09 -8.68 -16.01
CA LEU A 101 39.26 -8.01 -15.44
C LEU A 101 39.46 -8.52 -14.00
N ALA A 102 40.09 -9.69 -13.95
CA ALA A 102 41.12 -10.09 -13.00
C ALA A 102 41.00 -9.59 -11.54
N GLU A 103 40.70 -10.55 -10.65
CA GLU A 103 41.47 -10.77 -9.42
C GLU A 103 42.96 -10.38 -9.62
N GLN A 104 43.63 -9.62 -8.75
CA GLN A 104 44.16 -10.00 -7.43
C GLN A 104 45.31 -9.00 -7.12
N PRO A 105 45.97 -8.99 -5.93
CA PRO A 105 45.66 -9.74 -4.72
C PRO A 105 45.80 -8.95 -3.39
N ALA A 106 45.11 -9.49 -2.39
CA ALA A 106 45.58 -9.78 -1.03
C ALA A 106 46.31 -8.69 -0.22
N ALA A 107 45.72 -8.35 0.93
CA ALA A 107 46.12 -9.03 2.16
C ALA A 107 45.12 -8.72 3.29
N ILE A 108 44.40 -9.75 3.73
CA ILE A 108 44.04 -9.86 5.15
C ILE A 108 45.13 -10.77 5.73
N PRO A 109 45.64 -10.49 6.94
CA PRO A 109 45.22 -11.36 8.02
C PRO A 109 44.76 -10.57 9.25
N ALA A 110 43.69 -11.09 9.85
CA ALA A 110 43.18 -10.81 11.18
C ALA A 110 44.17 -11.31 12.26
N PRO A 111 43.76 -11.53 13.53
CA PRO A 111 43.06 -10.73 14.53
C PRO A 111 43.91 -10.56 15.81
N ALA A 112 43.55 -9.65 16.74
CA ALA A 112 43.82 -9.82 18.18
C ALA A 112 43.08 -8.77 19.03
N THR A 113 42.02 -9.18 19.75
CA THR A 113 41.78 -8.72 21.13
C THR A 113 42.69 -9.54 22.06
N PRO A 114 43.06 -9.15 23.30
CA PRO A 114 42.34 -8.29 24.27
C PRO A 114 43.25 -7.35 25.12
N VAL A 115 42.69 -6.82 26.24
CA VAL A 115 43.32 -6.30 27.49
C VAL A 115 44.04 -4.92 27.44
N THR A 116 43.97 -3.98 28.41
CA THR A 116 43.41 -3.86 29.78
C THR A 116 43.36 -2.36 30.18
N GLU A 117 42.37 -1.97 31.01
CA GLU A 117 42.52 -1.16 32.26
C GLU A 117 42.96 0.32 32.28
N GLY A 118 42.33 1.07 33.22
CA GLY A 118 42.69 2.43 33.63
C GLY A 118 41.45 3.23 34.08
N GLU A 119 40.89 2.91 35.25
CA GLU A 119 40.91 3.77 36.45
C GLU A 119 40.55 5.25 36.21
N ARG A 120 39.35 5.65 36.67
CA ARG A 120 39.12 6.61 37.77
C ARG A 120 37.63 6.81 38.03
#